data_AF-A0AAW0PVD9-F1
#
_entry.id   AF-A0AAW0PVD9-F1
#
_cell.length_a   1.000
_cell.length_b   1.000
_cell.length_c   1.000
_cell.angle_alpha   90.00
_cell.angle_beta   90.00
_cell.angle_gamma   90.00
#
_symmetry.space_group_name_H-M   'P 1'
#
loop_
_entity.id
_entity.type
_entity.pdbx_description
1 polymer ?
#
loop_
_entity_poly.entity_id
_entity_poly.type
_entity_poly.pdbx_seq_one_letter_code
_entity_poly.pdbx_strand_id
1 'polypeptide(L)'
;MMASLLWTVLLSTLLCSQVSRAVDETELAQLVTQLLNVYRPTYRVHGDTPTFTLAVSIPYNPQTRRYDVSVVTAADNGQTVRQRLDNCEVYEGTRVMGAMVLKWPDVKTQCPSANIPAHWSFVQQLCPNVQTWGQLSQQCTSSIGKKLSKSPNGAVDHAEYRVLQNFNNFVNKLRNRQLGQNDLLLFYSYKAPCDGRCASLTNTFSIVQSIRAINNWPNHVLVFSNIFVPTRTNVPAQTQETNRRTALTNLGGAINGVGNIYRCRVGSNRCTSCGVSNGVSDTCVSDNTRSRSTSPN
;
A
#
# COMPACT_ATOMS: atom_id res chain seq x y z
N MET A 1 -14.89 29.60 60.67
CA MET A 1 -14.14 29.89 59.42
C MET A 1 -13.29 28.67 59.09
N MET A 2 -13.85 27.69 58.39
CA MET A 2 -13.11 26.55 57.80
C MET A 2 -13.94 25.97 56.66
N ALA A 3 -13.23 25.37 55.71
CA ALA A 3 -13.70 24.44 54.70
C ALA A 3 -14.44 25.03 53.49
N SER A 4 -13.68 25.64 52.59
CA SER A 4 -14.00 25.63 51.16
C SER A 4 -12.69 25.77 50.41
N LEU A 5 -12.12 24.64 49.95
CA LEU A 5 -11.10 24.55 48.88
C LEU A 5 -10.63 23.09 48.82
N LEU A 6 -11.42 22.19 48.23
CA LEU A 6 -10.99 20.80 47.97
C LEU A 6 -11.83 20.09 46.88
N TRP A 7 -12.24 20.81 45.83
CA TRP A 7 -13.07 20.25 44.74
C TRP A 7 -12.61 20.62 43.32
N THR A 8 -11.34 20.96 43.10
CA THR A 8 -10.83 21.31 41.76
C THR A 8 -9.53 20.61 41.38
N VAL A 9 -9.42 19.29 41.64
CA VAL A 9 -8.25 18.50 41.16
C VAL A 9 -8.64 17.19 40.44
N LEU A 10 -9.90 16.77 40.41
CA LEU A 10 -10.25 15.44 39.90
C LEU A 10 -10.84 15.36 38.48
N LEU A 11 -10.64 16.38 37.63
CA LEU A 11 -11.18 16.37 36.26
C LEU A 11 -10.15 16.63 35.14
N SER A 12 -8.84 16.58 35.42
CA SER A 12 -7.81 16.94 34.45
C SER A 12 -6.84 15.81 34.04
N THR A 13 -7.04 14.57 34.50
CA THR A 13 -6.11 13.45 34.25
C THR A 13 -6.66 12.32 33.38
N LEU A 14 -7.84 12.48 32.75
CA LEU A 14 -8.44 11.48 31.86
C LEU A 14 -8.57 11.93 30.40
N LEU A 15 -7.70 12.84 29.96
CA LEU A 15 -7.42 13.12 28.55
C LEU A 15 -6.05 12.55 28.15
N CYS A 16 -5.75 11.32 28.58
CA CYS A 16 -4.95 10.48 27.69
C CYS A 16 -5.86 10.19 26.50
N SER A 17 -5.69 10.95 25.42
CA SER A 17 -6.12 10.56 24.10
C SER A 17 -5.47 9.21 23.79
N GLN A 18 -6.09 8.13 24.28
CA GLN A 18 -5.87 6.82 23.70
C GLN A 18 -6.31 7.00 22.26
N VAL A 19 -5.32 7.16 21.38
CA VAL A 19 -5.53 7.16 19.94
C VAL A 19 -6.11 5.78 19.68
N SER A 20 -7.44 5.70 19.64
CA SER A 20 -8.17 4.47 19.40
C SER A 20 -7.72 4.00 18.03
N ARG A 21 -6.85 2.98 18.00
CA ARG A 21 -6.38 2.39 16.76
C ARG A 21 -7.57 1.66 16.15
N ALA A 22 -7.75 1.80 14.84
CA ALA A 22 -8.86 1.16 14.12
C ALA A 22 -8.86 -0.38 14.26
N VAL A 23 -7.68 -0.99 14.51
CA VAL A 23 -7.46 -2.44 14.63
C VAL A 23 -6.27 -2.71 15.56
N ASP A 24 -6.32 -3.80 16.33
CA ASP A 24 -5.17 -4.31 17.08
C ASP A 24 -4.05 -4.83 16.15
N GLU A 25 -2.78 -4.71 16.56
CA GLU A 25 -1.63 -5.11 15.74
C GLU A 25 -1.57 -6.63 15.46
N THR A 26 -2.12 -7.46 16.34
CA THR A 26 -2.19 -8.92 16.18
C THR A 26 -3.36 -9.31 15.28
N GLU A 27 -4.53 -8.70 15.49
CA GLU A 27 -5.68 -8.88 14.59
C GLU A 27 -5.32 -8.46 13.15
N LEU A 28 -4.65 -7.31 12.98
CA LEU A 28 -4.20 -6.84 11.67
C LEU A 28 -3.24 -7.84 11.00
N ALA A 29 -2.34 -8.48 11.75
CA ALA A 29 -1.45 -9.50 11.20
C ALA A 29 -2.20 -10.74 10.71
N GLN A 30 -3.25 -11.14 11.43
CA GLN A 30 -4.13 -12.24 11.02
C GLN A 30 -4.90 -11.88 9.75
N LEU A 31 -5.49 -10.67 9.67
CA LEU A 31 -6.20 -10.20 8.49
C LEU A 31 -5.28 -10.17 7.26
N VAL A 32 -4.08 -9.59 7.40
CA VAL A 32 -3.08 -9.56 6.32
C VAL A 32 -2.70 -10.97 5.89
N THR A 33 -2.47 -11.88 6.82
CA THR A 33 -2.13 -13.28 6.50
C THR A 33 -3.26 -13.96 5.72
N GLN A 34 -4.52 -13.81 6.15
CA GLN A 34 -5.68 -14.36 5.47
C GLN A 34 -5.82 -13.79 4.05
N LEU A 35 -5.68 -12.47 3.89
CA LEU A 35 -5.73 -11.83 2.57
C LEU A 35 -4.60 -12.28 1.65
N LEU A 36 -3.38 -12.42 2.17
CA LEU A 36 -2.24 -12.86 1.37
C LEU A 36 -2.33 -14.34 0.98
N ASN A 37 -2.94 -15.19 1.81
CA ASN A 37 -3.20 -16.57 1.45
C ASN A 37 -4.20 -16.70 0.29
N VAL A 38 -5.08 -15.71 0.12
CA VAL A 38 -6.14 -15.76 -0.90
C VAL A 38 -5.82 -14.92 -2.13
N TYR A 39 -5.21 -13.74 -2.01
CA TYR A 39 -5.12 -12.78 -3.12
C TYR A 39 -3.70 -12.53 -3.64
N ARG A 40 -2.67 -13.10 -3.00
CA ARG A 40 -1.29 -12.93 -3.46
C ARG A 40 -1.13 -13.46 -4.89
N PRO A 41 -0.58 -12.66 -5.82
CA PRO A 41 -0.26 -13.12 -7.17
C PRO A 41 0.60 -14.37 -7.16
N THR A 42 0.39 -15.26 -8.12
CA THR A 42 1.14 -16.52 -8.21
C THR A 42 2.35 -16.42 -9.13
N TYR A 43 2.34 -15.45 -10.04
CA TYR A 43 3.43 -15.20 -10.96
C TYR A 43 4.73 -14.88 -10.22
N ARG A 44 5.87 -15.34 -10.76
CA ARG A 44 7.21 -15.06 -10.24
C ARG A 44 8.03 -14.34 -11.29
N VAL A 45 8.63 -13.22 -10.91
CA VAL A 45 9.59 -12.47 -11.75
C VAL A 45 10.98 -12.76 -11.20
N HIS A 46 11.86 -13.40 -11.97
CA HIS A 46 13.22 -13.76 -11.53
C HIS A 46 13.26 -14.54 -10.19
N GLY A 47 12.26 -15.39 -9.95
CA GLY A 47 12.10 -16.15 -8.69
C GLY A 47 11.43 -15.37 -7.55
N ASP A 48 11.22 -14.06 -7.69
CA ASP A 48 10.64 -13.21 -6.67
C ASP A 48 9.13 -13.02 -6.82
N THR A 49 8.46 -12.67 -5.71
CA THR A 49 7.08 -12.16 -5.77
C THR A 49 7.11 -10.78 -6.42
N PRO A 50 6.38 -10.57 -7.52
CA PRO A 50 6.17 -9.23 -8.06
C PRO A 50 5.49 -8.33 -7.02
N THR A 51 5.85 -7.05 -7.00
CA THR A 51 5.19 -6.08 -6.12
C THR A 51 3.74 -5.92 -6.56
N PHE A 52 2.81 -5.91 -5.59
CA PHE A 52 1.39 -5.73 -5.82
C PHE A 52 0.77 -4.94 -4.68
N THR A 53 -0.44 -4.43 -4.92
CA THR A 53 -1.22 -3.66 -3.97
C THR A 53 -2.65 -4.19 -3.98
N LEU A 54 -3.28 -4.22 -2.81
CA LEU A 54 -4.69 -4.50 -2.61
C LEU A 54 -5.33 -3.37 -1.83
N ALA A 55 -6.56 -2.98 -2.17
CA ALA A 55 -7.44 -2.24 -1.29
C ALA A 55 -8.63 -3.14 -0.96
N VAL A 56 -8.86 -3.39 0.33
CA VAL A 56 -9.85 -4.38 0.78
C VAL A 56 -10.78 -3.76 1.81
N SER A 57 -12.08 -3.89 1.60
CA SER A 57 -13.12 -3.48 2.55
C SER A 57 -13.61 -4.72 3.31
N ILE A 58 -13.14 -4.87 4.55
CA ILE A 58 -13.37 -6.03 5.41
C ILE A 58 -14.50 -5.70 6.38
N PRO A 59 -15.66 -6.39 6.31
CA PRO A 59 -16.77 -6.09 7.20
C PRO A 59 -16.49 -6.42 8.65
N TYR A 60 -17.03 -5.59 9.55
CA TYR A 60 -17.01 -5.83 10.98
C TYR A 60 -18.21 -6.69 11.40
N ASN A 61 -17.94 -7.78 12.10
CA ASN A 61 -18.98 -8.64 12.68
C ASN A 61 -19.22 -8.24 14.15
N PRO A 62 -20.39 -7.65 14.49
CA PRO A 62 -20.67 -7.18 15.85
C PRO A 62 -20.87 -8.33 16.87
N GLN A 63 -21.21 -9.54 16.41
CA GLN A 63 -21.40 -10.70 17.30
C GLN A 63 -20.06 -11.23 17.81
N THR A 64 -19.08 -11.36 16.91
CA THR A 64 -17.73 -11.83 17.26
C THR A 64 -16.78 -10.69 17.64
N ARG A 65 -17.21 -9.44 17.41
CA ARG A 65 -16.42 -8.21 17.58
C ARG A 65 -15.11 -8.22 16.79
N ARG A 66 -15.12 -8.80 15.59
CA ARG A 66 -13.93 -8.97 14.73
C ARG A 66 -14.24 -8.66 13.27
N TYR A 67 -13.22 -8.32 12.52
CA TYR A 67 -13.34 -8.22 11.06
C TYR A 67 -13.35 -9.61 10.39
N ASP A 68 -14.21 -9.79 9.39
CA ASP A 68 -14.47 -11.08 8.77
C ASP A 68 -14.05 -11.13 7.28
N VAL A 69 -12.89 -11.73 7.03
CA VAL A 69 -12.35 -11.90 5.67
C VAL A 69 -13.16 -12.91 4.85
N SER A 70 -13.92 -13.83 5.47
CA SER A 70 -14.70 -14.82 4.73
C SER A 70 -15.80 -14.19 3.87
N VAL A 71 -16.37 -13.07 4.33
CA VAL A 71 -17.33 -12.29 3.54
C VAL A 71 -16.66 -11.61 2.34
N VAL A 72 -15.39 -11.23 2.47
CA VAL A 72 -14.60 -10.68 1.36
C VAL A 72 -14.39 -11.76 0.31
N THR A 73 -13.96 -12.96 0.71
CA THR A 73 -13.64 -14.06 -0.22
C THR A 73 -14.87 -14.69 -0.86
N ALA A 74 -16.03 -14.61 -0.21
CA ALA A 74 -17.32 -14.98 -0.80
C ALA A 74 -17.75 -14.00 -1.90
N ALA A 75 -17.49 -12.70 -1.74
CA ALA A 75 -17.85 -11.67 -2.71
C ALA A 75 -16.84 -11.55 -3.86
N ASP A 76 -15.55 -11.70 -3.57
CA ASP A 76 -14.45 -11.60 -4.53
C ASP A 76 -13.63 -12.88 -4.51
N ASN A 77 -13.87 -13.76 -5.48
CA ASN A 77 -13.19 -15.04 -5.55
C ASN A 77 -11.67 -14.88 -5.74
N GLY A 78 -10.88 -15.45 -4.84
CA GLY A 78 -9.42 -15.34 -4.85
C GLY A 78 -8.74 -15.83 -6.14
N GLN A 79 -9.27 -16.88 -6.79
CA GLN A 79 -8.72 -17.35 -8.06
C GLN A 79 -8.92 -16.32 -9.17
N THR A 80 -10.12 -15.75 -9.28
CA THR A 80 -10.42 -14.69 -10.25
C THR A 80 -9.53 -13.47 -10.03
N VAL A 81 -9.38 -13.03 -8.77
CA VAL A 81 -8.49 -11.91 -8.43
C VAL A 81 -7.07 -12.21 -8.89
N ARG A 82 -6.48 -13.33 -8.47
CA ARG A 82 -5.11 -13.71 -8.83
C ARG A 82 -4.91 -13.79 -10.34
N GLN A 83 -5.85 -14.41 -11.06
CA GLN A 83 -5.76 -14.55 -12.52
C GLN A 83 -5.75 -13.18 -13.22
N ARG A 84 -6.58 -12.24 -12.77
CA ARG A 84 -6.59 -10.85 -13.28
C ARG A 84 -5.28 -10.12 -12.97
N LEU A 85 -4.77 -10.26 -11.75
CA LEU A 85 -3.49 -9.67 -11.36
C LEU A 85 -2.33 -10.24 -12.19
N ASP A 86 -2.24 -11.57 -12.29
CA ASP A 86 -1.20 -12.27 -13.04
C ASP A 86 -1.24 -11.87 -14.54
N ASN A 87 -2.42 -11.53 -15.08
CA ASN A 87 -2.61 -10.96 -16.42
C ASN A 87 -2.30 -9.45 -16.53
N CYS A 88 -1.67 -8.85 -15.52
CA CYS A 88 -1.35 -7.42 -15.44
C CYS A 88 -2.56 -6.47 -15.41
N GLU A 89 -3.76 -6.96 -15.10
CA GLU A 89 -4.95 -6.13 -15.04
C GLU A 89 -5.08 -5.40 -13.70
N VAL A 90 -5.95 -4.40 -13.65
CA VAL A 90 -6.48 -3.88 -12.38
C VAL A 90 -7.76 -4.67 -12.09
N TYR A 91 -7.79 -5.40 -10.98
CA TYR A 91 -9.00 -6.04 -10.51
C TYR A 91 -9.87 -5.03 -9.77
N GLU A 92 -11.16 -4.98 -10.13
CA GLU A 92 -12.17 -4.12 -9.50
C GLU A 92 -13.39 -4.96 -9.10
N GLY A 93 -13.34 -5.51 -7.91
CA GLY A 93 -14.37 -6.34 -7.33
C GLY A 93 -15.30 -5.59 -6.39
N THR A 94 -16.13 -6.34 -5.67
CA THR A 94 -17.11 -5.78 -4.73
C THR A 94 -16.43 -5.16 -3.51
N ARG A 95 -15.52 -5.92 -2.89
CA ARG A 95 -14.77 -5.64 -1.65
C ARG A 95 -13.26 -5.63 -1.84
N VAL A 96 -12.76 -5.99 -3.02
CA VAL A 96 -11.33 -6.02 -3.34
C VAL A 96 -11.04 -5.21 -4.60
N MET A 97 -10.06 -4.32 -4.53
CA MET A 97 -9.33 -3.83 -5.70
C MET A 97 -7.89 -4.29 -5.63
N GLY A 98 -7.26 -4.56 -6.76
CA GLY A 98 -5.86 -4.95 -6.77
C GLY A 98 -5.16 -4.66 -8.08
N ALA A 99 -3.86 -4.45 -8.01
CA ALA A 99 -3.00 -4.32 -9.18
C ALA A 99 -1.59 -4.81 -8.87
N MET A 100 -0.85 -5.19 -9.91
CA MET A 100 0.58 -5.48 -9.83
C MET A 100 1.41 -4.34 -10.39
N VAL A 101 2.69 -4.28 -10.04
CA VAL A 101 3.63 -3.39 -10.71
C VAL A 101 3.78 -3.84 -12.17
N LEU A 102 3.75 -2.87 -13.09
CA LEU A 102 4.16 -3.09 -14.48
C LEU A 102 5.54 -2.48 -14.66
N LYS A 103 6.52 -3.30 -15.04
CA LYS A 103 7.89 -2.85 -15.25
C LYS A 103 8.45 -3.47 -16.51
N TRP A 104 9.09 -2.65 -17.34
CA TRP A 104 9.89 -3.18 -18.43
C TRP A 104 11.28 -3.62 -17.93
N PRO A 105 11.83 -4.76 -18.38
CA PRO A 105 11.27 -5.71 -19.34
C PRO A 105 10.40 -6.82 -18.74
N ASP A 106 10.16 -6.83 -17.43
CA ASP A 106 9.46 -7.91 -16.72
C ASP A 106 8.05 -8.21 -17.28
N VAL A 107 7.33 -7.19 -17.75
CA VAL A 107 6.00 -7.32 -18.40
C VAL A 107 6.00 -8.19 -19.65
N LYS A 108 7.16 -8.39 -20.31
CA LYS A 108 7.29 -9.26 -21.48
C LYS A 108 6.96 -10.71 -21.14
N THR A 109 7.41 -11.17 -19.98
CA THR A 109 7.21 -12.54 -19.52
C THR A 109 6.00 -12.65 -18.61
N GLN A 110 5.65 -11.57 -17.91
CA GLN A 110 4.51 -11.54 -16.99
C GLN A 110 3.18 -11.59 -17.72
N CYS A 111 3.00 -10.77 -18.76
CA CYS A 111 1.71 -10.59 -19.41
C CYS A 111 1.86 -10.13 -20.87
N PRO A 112 2.46 -10.96 -21.75
CA PRO A 112 2.76 -10.57 -23.13
C PRO A 112 1.52 -10.16 -23.94
N SER A 113 0.35 -10.72 -23.63
CA SER A 113 -0.91 -10.42 -24.31
C SER A 113 -1.63 -9.18 -23.76
N ALA A 114 -1.21 -8.63 -22.62
CA ALA A 114 -1.88 -7.49 -22.03
C ALA A 114 -1.59 -6.19 -22.81
N ASN A 115 -2.62 -5.33 -22.86
CA ASN A 115 -2.51 -4.01 -23.48
C ASN A 115 -1.56 -3.11 -22.70
N ILE A 116 -0.83 -2.27 -23.43
CA ILE A 116 0.03 -1.26 -22.85
C ILE A 116 -0.85 -0.12 -22.33
N PRO A 117 -0.72 0.31 -21.05
CA PRO A 117 -1.51 1.39 -20.51
C PRO A 117 -1.34 2.70 -21.30
N ALA A 118 -2.42 3.45 -21.50
CA ALA A 118 -2.39 4.69 -22.29
C ALA A 118 -1.40 5.76 -21.76
N HIS A 119 -1.12 5.78 -20.45
CA HIS A 119 -0.14 6.69 -19.86
C HIS A 119 1.32 6.36 -20.23
N TRP A 120 1.57 5.22 -20.89
CA TRP A 120 2.82 4.90 -21.57
C TRP A 120 2.82 5.46 -23.00
N SER A 121 2.32 6.69 -23.19
CA SER A 121 2.16 7.33 -24.51
C SER A 121 3.48 7.46 -25.29
N PHE A 122 4.63 7.50 -24.59
CA PHE A 122 5.94 7.46 -25.22
C PHE A 122 6.17 6.18 -26.03
N VAL A 123 5.50 5.07 -25.70
CA VAL A 123 5.54 3.83 -26.48
C VAL A 123 4.86 4.04 -27.82
N GLN A 124 3.69 4.66 -27.87
CA GLN A 124 3.00 4.95 -29.13
C GLN A 124 3.82 5.92 -29.99
N GLN A 125 4.52 6.88 -29.40
CA GLN A 125 5.41 7.80 -30.13
C GLN A 125 6.60 7.08 -30.77
N LEU A 126 7.16 6.08 -30.10
CA LEU A 126 8.32 5.31 -30.59
C LEU A 126 7.91 4.11 -31.46
N CYS A 127 6.72 3.57 -31.24
CA CYS A 127 6.24 2.30 -31.77
C CYS A 127 4.72 2.38 -32.07
N PRO A 128 4.26 3.15 -33.09
CA PRO A 128 2.85 3.52 -33.27
C PRO A 128 1.86 2.35 -33.44
N ASN A 129 2.31 1.22 -33.97
CA ASN A 129 1.44 0.06 -34.25
C ASN A 129 1.45 -1.00 -33.14
N VAL A 130 2.08 -0.70 -32.00
CA VAL A 130 2.23 -1.65 -30.90
C VAL A 130 1.13 -1.40 -29.85
N GLN A 131 0.36 -2.45 -29.55
CA GLN A 131 -0.74 -2.40 -28.57
C GLN A 131 -0.47 -3.24 -27.32
N THR A 132 0.27 -4.35 -27.46
CA THR A 132 0.56 -5.29 -26.36
C THR A 132 2.04 -5.36 -26.00
N TRP A 133 2.35 -5.83 -24.79
CA TRP A 133 3.74 -6.00 -24.33
C TRP A 133 4.54 -6.98 -25.19
N GLY A 134 3.89 -8.03 -25.71
CA GLY A 134 4.48 -9.02 -26.60
C GLY A 134 4.87 -8.40 -27.95
N GLN A 135 3.97 -7.62 -28.54
CA GLN A 135 4.28 -6.86 -29.76
C GLN A 135 5.43 -5.88 -29.54
N LEU A 136 5.43 -5.16 -28.39
CA LEU A 136 6.53 -4.25 -28.04
C LEU A 136 7.87 -4.96 -27.96
N SER A 137 7.88 -6.16 -27.37
CA SER A 137 9.07 -7.00 -27.26
C SER A 137 9.60 -7.40 -28.63
N GLN A 138 8.72 -7.81 -29.55
CA GLN A 138 9.11 -8.30 -30.87
C GLN A 138 9.54 -7.17 -31.82
N GLN A 139 8.84 -6.04 -31.78
CA GLN A 139 8.95 -5.02 -32.84
C GLN A 139 9.79 -3.80 -32.44
N CYS A 140 9.97 -3.54 -31.14
CA CYS A 140 10.49 -2.25 -30.68
C CYS A 140 11.44 -2.31 -29.48
N THR A 141 11.97 -3.49 -29.12
CA THR A 141 12.80 -3.67 -27.92
C THR A 141 14.01 -2.73 -27.88
N SER A 142 14.71 -2.54 -29.00
CA SER A 142 15.93 -1.70 -29.04
C SER A 142 15.62 -0.21 -28.80
N SER A 143 14.56 0.31 -29.41
CA SER A 143 14.13 1.70 -29.26
C SER A 143 13.68 2.01 -27.83
N ILE A 144 12.89 1.10 -27.23
CA ILE A 144 12.47 1.20 -25.83
C ILE A 144 13.67 1.07 -24.89
N GLY A 145 14.56 0.09 -25.12
CA GLY A 145 15.76 -0.09 -24.32
C GLY A 145 16.63 1.18 -24.29
N LYS A 146 16.83 1.84 -25.43
CA LYS A 146 17.57 3.10 -25.54
C LYS A 146 16.87 4.29 -24.87
N LYS A 147 15.53 4.35 -24.91
CA LYS A 147 14.76 5.38 -24.21
C LYS A 147 14.84 5.17 -22.69
N LEU A 148 14.66 3.94 -22.24
CA LEU A 148 14.62 3.59 -20.82
C LEU A 148 15.99 3.56 -20.17
N SER A 149 17.07 3.31 -20.91
CA SER A 149 18.44 3.45 -20.37
C SER A 149 18.75 4.89 -19.93
N LYS A 150 18.04 5.88 -20.48
CA LYS A 150 18.11 7.29 -20.08
C LYS A 150 17.14 7.66 -18.96
N SER A 151 16.27 6.74 -18.53
CA SER A 151 15.38 6.91 -17.39
C SER A 151 15.91 6.08 -16.21
N PRO A 152 16.46 6.69 -15.15
CA PRO A 152 17.05 5.95 -14.03
C PRO A 152 16.05 5.00 -13.33
N ASN A 153 14.74 5.23 -13.47
CA ASN A 153 13.69 4.40 -12.91
C ASN A 153 12.98 3.51 -13.95
N GLY A 154 13.45 3.49 -15.20
CA GLY A 154 12.74 2.86 -16.31
C GLY A 154 11.36 3.48 -16.54
N ALA A 155 10.52 2.79 -17.30
CA ALA A 155 9.08 2.99 -17.27
C ALA A 155 8.53 1.91 -16.36
N VAL A 156 8.00 2.34 -15.23
CA VAL A 156 7.38 1.49 -14.22
C VAL A 156 6.03 2.10 -13.93
N ASP A 157 5.01 1.28 -13.77
CA ASP A 157 3.71 1.68 -13.26
C ASP A 157 3.53 1.01 -11.90
N HIS A 158 3.44 1.84 -10.86
CA HIS A 158 3.44 1.37 -9.48
C HIS A 158 2.05 0.84 -9.09
N ALA A 159 1.99 -0.33 -8.45
CA ALA A 159 0.74 -0.99 -8.11
C ALA A 159 -0.19 -0.09 -7.28
N GLU A 160 0.36 0.74 -6.39
CA GLU A 160 -0.40 1.67 -5.56
C GLU A 160 -1.12 2.71 -6.41
N TYR A 161 -0.42 3.28 -7.39
CA TYR A 161 -0.97 4.28 -8.30
C TYR A 161 -2.10 3.67 -9.14
N ARG A 162 -1.89 2.46 -9.66
CA ARG A 162 -2.86 1.72 -10.48
C ARG A 162 -4.16 1.44 -9.74
N VAL A 163 -4.08 0.94 -8.50
CA VAL A 163 -5.28 0.74 -7.65
C VAL A 163 -6.00 2.07 -7.44
N LEU A 164 -5.26 3.15 -7.20
CA LEU A 164 -5.84 4.44 -6.86
C LEU A 164 -6.47 5.21 -8.03
N GLN A 165 -6.15 4.86 -9.28
CA GLN A 165 -6.80 5.49 -10.44
C GLN A 165 -8.30 5.20 -10.51
N ASN A 166 -8.73 4.03 -10.03
CA ASN A 166 -10.13 3.61 -10.08
C ASN A 166 -10.80 3.61 -8.70
N PHE A 167 -10.12 4.14 -7.68
CA PHE A 167 -10.56 4.02 -6.28
C PHE A 167 -11.87 4.77 -5.97
N ASN A 168 -12.23 5.77 -6.78
CA ASN A 168 -13.54 6.42 -6.67
C ASN A 168 -14.70 5.45 -6.90
N ASN A 169 -14.54 4.42 -7.73
CA ASN A 169 -15.55 3.37 -7.88
C ASN A 169 -15.80 2.68 -6.55
N PHE A 170 -14.75 2.44 -5.78
CA PHE A 170 -14.82 1.77 -4.49
C PHE A 170 -15.41 2.67 -3.39
N VAL A 171 -15.05 3.97 -3.39
CA VAL A 171 -15.68 4.99 -2.54
C VAL A 171 -17.18 5.12 -2.82
N ASN A 172 -17.57 5.05 -4.09
CA ASN A 172 -18.98 5.12 -4.48
C ASN A 172 -19.77 3.92 -3.95
N LYS A 173 -19.18 2.72 -3.90
CA LYS A 173 -19.80 1.53 -3.27
C LYS A 173 -20.06 1.77 -1.77
N LEU A 174 -19.14 2.41 -1.05
CA LEU A 174 -19.35 2.80 0.35
C LEU A 174 -20.50 3.82 0.48
N ARG A 175 -20.49 4.88 -0.34
CA ARG A 175 -21.53 5.94 -0.30
C ARG A 175 -22.92 5.41 -0.63
N ASN A 176 -23.00 4.48 -1.57
CA ASN A 176 -24.25 3.83 -1.99
C ASN A 176 -24.65 2.65 -1.09
N ARG A 177 -24.00 2.48 0.07
CA ARG A 177 -24.29 1.42 1.07
C ARG A 177 -24.13 -0.01 0.56
N GLN A 178 -23.34 -0.21 -0.50
CA GLN A 178 -22.93 -1.53 -0.97
C GLN A 178 -21.78 -2.09 -0.13
N LEU A 179 -21.04 -1.21 0.56
CA LEU A 179 -20.08 -1.55 1.62
C LEU A 179 -20.56 -0.98 2.95
N GLY A 180 -20.13 -1.59 4.06
CA GLY A 180 -20.53 -1.19 5.40
C GLY A 180 -19.73 0.01 5.90
N GLN A 181 -20.40 0.91 6.63
CA GLN A 181 -19.76 2.08 7.24
C GLN A 181 -18.80 1.72 8.39
N ASN A 182 -18.94 0.52 8.95
CA ASN A 182 -18.05 -0.01 9.99
C ASN A 182 -16.96 -0.92 9.41
N ASP A 183 -16.92 -1.11 8.08
CA ASP A 183 -15.91 -1.93 7.44
C ASP A 183 -14.52 -1.32 7.66
N LEU A 184 -13.51 -2.17 7.87
CA LEU A 184 -12.12 -1.75 7.81
C LEU A 184 -11.71 -1.64 6.34
N LEU A 185 -11.20 -0.48 5.93
CA LEU A 185 -10.42 -0.40 4.70
C LEU A 185 -8.94 -0.71 4.98
N LEU A 186 -8.47 -1.83 4.46
CA LEU A 186 -7.07 -2.23 4.49
C LEU A 186 -6.44 -2.00 3.11
N PHE A 187 -5.54 -1.01 3.01
CA PHE A 187 -4.73 -0.75 1.83
C PHE A 187 -3.36 -1.42 1.99
N TYR A 188 -3.21 -2.61 1.42
CA TYR A 188 -1.98 -3.40 1.47
C TYR A 188 -1.07 -3.09 0.29
N SER A 189 0.21 -2.80 0.53
CA SER A 189 1.25 -2.79 -0.50
C SER A 189 2.35 -3.79 -0.16
N TYR A 190 2.79 -4.62 -1.12
CA TYR A 190 3.84 -5.61 -0.86
C TYR A 190 5.16 -4.97 -0.40
N LYS A 191 5.49 -3.78 -0.94
CA LYS A 191 6.60 -2.94 -0.52
C LYS A 191 6.07 -1.59 -0.05
N ALA A 192 6.78 -0.93 0.87
CA ALA A 192 6.46 0.44 1.26
C ALA A 192 6.41 1.36 0.01
N PRO A 193 5.44 2.28 -0.13
CA PRO A 193 5.42 3.17 -1.28
C PRO A 193 6.68 4.05 -1.31
N CYS A 194 7.28 4.21 -2.50
CA CYS A 194 8.55 4.91 -2.64
C CYS A 194 8.43 6.44 -2.47
N ASP A 195 9.52 7.07 -2.04
CA ASP A 195 9.63 8.51 -1.79
C ASP A 195 9.58 9.35 -3.06
N GLY A 196 10.36 8.98 -4.08
CA GLY A 196 10.54 9.80 -5.29
C GLY A 196 9.34 9.81 -6.25
N ARG A 197 8.35 8.92 -6.02
CA ARG A 197 7.17 8.79 -6.89
C ARG A 197 5.87 8.68 -6.11
N CYS A 198 5.62 7.54 -5.46
CA CYS A 198 4.33 7.28 -4.82
C CYS A 198 4.04 8.31 -3.71
N ALA A 199 4.98 8.53 -2.80
CA ALA A 199 4.81 9.43 -1.65
C ALA A 199 5.38 10.84 -1.90
N SER A 200 5.72 11.18 -3.15
CA SER A 200 6.21 12.50 -3.50
C SER A 200 5.06 13.52 -3.51
N LEU A 201 5.29 14.73 -3.02
CA LEU A 201 4.28 15.79 -3.07
C LEU A 201 4.21 16.49 -4.44
N THR A 202 5.18 16.26 -5.31
CA THR A 202 5.34 16.99 -6.58
C THR A 202 5.31 16.09 -7.81
N ASN A 203 5.41 14.77 -7.64
CA ASN A 203 5.38 13.82 -8.74
C ASN A 203 3.94 13.65 -9.26
N THR A 204 3.74 13.70 -10.58
CA THR A 204 2.42 13.52 -11.21
C THR A 204 1.85 12.11 -11.06
N PHE A 205 2.70 11.11 -10.79
CA PHE A 205 2.31 9.73 -10.47
C PHE A 205 2.28 9.47 -8.96
N SER A 206 2.24 10.54 -8.15
CA SER A 206 2.05 10.44 -6.72
C SER A 206 0.68 9.88 -6.37
N ILE A 207 0.64 9.17 -5.26
CA ILE A 207 -0.59 8.66 -4.65
C ILE A 207 -1.06 9.53 -3.49
N VAL A 208 -0.28 10.52 -3.05
CA VAL A 208 -0.56 11.29 -1.82
C VAL A 208 -1.91 11.98 -1.88
N GLN A 209 -2.35 12.47 -3.05
CA GLN A 209 -3.66 13.09 -3.17
C GLN A 209 -4.78 12.06 -3.30
N SER A 210 -4.59 11.00 -4.10
CA SER A 210 -5.63 10.01 -4.37
C SER A 210 -5.90 9.10 -3.16
N ILE A 211 -4.88 8.75 -2.38
CA ILE A 211 -5.01 7.94 -1.15
C ILE A 211 -5.87 8.63 -0.08
N ARG A 212 -6.06 9.96 -0.12
CA ARG A 212 -6.92 10.69 0.84
C ARG A 212 -8.37 10.19 0.84
N ALA A 213 -8.81 9.60 -0.26
CA ALA A 213 -10.14 9.01 -0.37
C ALA A 213 -10.36 7.85 0.64
N ILE A 214 -9.29 7.24 1.15
CA ILE A 214 -9.36 6.25 2.23
C ILE A 214 -10.03 6.81 3.49
N ASN A 215 -9.92 8.11 3.74
CA ASN A 215 -10.53 8.75 4.91
C ASN A 215 -12.07 8.75 4.89
N ASN A 216 -12.72 8.29 3.81
CA ASN A 216 -14.17 8.04 3.82
C ASN A 216 -14.54 6.83 4.70
N TRP A 217 -13.60 5.94 5.02
CA TRP A 217 -13.79 4.86 5.98
C TRP A 217 -13.34 5.32 7.38
N PRO A 218 -14.21 5.24 8.41
CA PRO A 218 -13.82 5.54 9.78
C PRO A 218 -12.66 4.64 10.26
N ASN A 219 -12.70 3.37 9.87
CA ASN A 219 -11.67 2.39 10.17
C ASN A 219 -10.83 2.16 8.92
N HIS A 220 -9.59 2.64 8.91
CA HIS A 220 -8.69 2.42 7.79
C HIS A 220 -7.23 2.28 8.20
N VAL A 221 -6.48 1.52 7.41
CA VAL A 221 -5.04 1.32 7.60
C VAL A 221 -4.32 1.19 6.25
N LEU A 222 -3.10 1.70 6.18
CA LEU A 222 -2.13 1.38 5.13
C LEU A 222 -1.12 0.38 5.68
N VAL A 223 -1.01 -0.77 5.04
CA VAL A 223 -0.12 -1.85 5.45
C VAL A 223 0.94 -2.09 4.39
N PHE A 224 2.18 -2.33 4.80
CA PHE A 224 3.18 -2.93 3.91
C PHE A 224 4.01 -4.02 4.57
N SER A 225 4.56 -4.94 3.78
CA SER A 225 5.39 -6.02 4.31
C SER A 225 6.89 -5.74 4.25
N ASN A 226 7.34 -5.24 3.11
CA ASN A 226 8.76 -5.07 2.81
C ASN A 226 9.13 -3.60 2.72
N ILE A 227 10.34 -3.26 3.11
CA ILE A 227 10.85 -1.91 2.86
C ILE A 227 11.20 -1.80 1.38
N PHE A 228 10.82 -0.68 0.76
CA PHE A 228 11.25 -0.38 -0.59
C PHE A 228 12.73 0.00 -0.59
N VAL A 229 13.49 -0.71 -1.42
CA VAL A 229 14.89 -0.43 -1.70
C VAL A 229 15.00 -0.19 -3.21
N PRO A 230 15.37 1.03 -3.64
CA PRO A 230 15.53 1.31 -5.07
C PRO A 230 16.70 0.50 -5.65
N THR A 231 16.53 -0.03 -6.85
CA THR A 231 17.44 -1.04 -7.44
C THR A 231 18.83 -0.49 -7.78
N ARG A 232 18.99 0.83 -7.94
CA ARG A 232 20.27 1.47 -8.32
C ARG A 232 20.35 2.87 -7.73
N THR A 233 20.96 3.00 -6.56
CA THR A 233 21.25 4.32 -6.00
C THR A 233 22.66 4.35 -5.43
N ASN A 234 23.43 5.35 -5.84
CA ASN A 234 24.64 5.76 -5.11
C ASN A 234 24.27 6.60 -3.87
N VAL A 235 23.05 6.40 -3.35
CA VAL A 235 22.48 7.18 -2.26
C VAL A 235 22.87 6.50 -0.95
N PRO A 236 23.54 7.22 -0.02
CA PRO A 236 23.92 6.66 1.27
C PRO A 236 22.74 6.06 2.03
N ALA A 237 22.98 4.99 2.79
CA ALA A 237 21.93 4.29 3.56
C ALA A 237 21.13 5.25 4.46
N GLN A 238 21.82 6.21 5.09
CA GLN A 238 21.18 7.24 5.92
C GLN A 238 20.20 8.10 5.13
N THR A 239 20.59 8.54 3.93
CA THR A 239 19.69 9.30 3.04
C THR A 239 18.51 8.45 2.60
N GLN A 240 18.70 7.15 2.35
CA GLN A 240 17.58 6.25 2.04
C GLN A 240 16.61 6.11 3.22
N GLU A 241 17.11 6.02 4.46
CA GLU A 241 16.23 6.01 5.65
C GLU A 241 15.46 7.31 5.81
N THR A 242 16.12 8.47 5.65
CA THR A 242 15.46 9.78 5.65
C THR A 242 14.36 9.86 4.59
N ASN A 243 14.65 9.46 3.36
CA ASN A 243 13.69 9.43 2.27
C ASN A 243 12.47 8.54 2.59
N ARG A 244 12.70 7.36 3.17
CA ARG A 244 11.63 6.45 3.62
C ARG A 244 10.80 7.07 4.74
N ARG A 245 11.40 7.79 5.69
CA ARG A 245 10.64 8.53 6.71
C ARG A 245 9.79 9.63 6.09
N THR A 246 10.35 10.43 5.19
CA THR A 246 9.60 11.47 4.47
C THR A 246 8.43 10.87 3.69
N ALA A 247 8.62 9.74 3.02
CA ALA A 247 7.55 9.03 2.32
C ALA A 247 6.40 8.65 3.26
N LEU A 248 6.71 8.02 4.39
CA LEU A 248 5.71 7.60 5.36
C LEU A 248 5.05 8.79 6.07
N THR A 249 5.78 9.89 6.31
CA THR A 249 5.21 11.13 6.83
C THR A 249 4.22 11.76 5.85
N ASN A 250 4.57 11.85 4.56
CA ASN A 250 3.70 12.41 3.53
C ASN A 250 2.40 11.58 3.39
N LEU A 251 2.53 10.26 3.37
CA LEU A 251 1.37 9.36 3.34
C LEU A 251 0.55 9.48 4.62
N GLY A 252 1.19 9.51 5.79
CA GLY A 252 0.53 9.71 7.07
C GLY A 252 -0.28 10.99 7.08
N GLY A 253 0.27 12.11 6.57
CA GLY A 253 -0.46 13.35 6.41
C GLY A 253 -1.69 13.25 5.49
N ALA A 254 -1.70 12.32 4.53
CA ALA A 254 -2.84 12.07 3.65
C ALA A 254 -3.91 11.13 4.25
N ILE A 255 -3.55 10.27 5.21
CA ILE A 255 -4.45 9.27 5.81
C ILE A 255 -4.66 9.46 7.32
N ASN A 256 -4.74 10.72 7.76
CA ASN A 256 -5.03 11.11 9.15
C ASN A 256 -4.01 10.61 10.20
N GLY A 257 -2.76 10.43 9.79
CA GLY A 257 -1.62 10.21 10.67
C GLY A 257 -0.82 8.96 10.36
N VAL A 258 0.46 8.98 10.74
CA VAL A 258 1.38 7.82 10.62
C VAL A 258 0.90 6.65 11.50
N GLY A 259 0.05 6.90 12.51
CA GLY A 259 -0.57 5.86 13.33
C GLY A 259 -1.52 4.92 12.56
N ASN A 260 -1.92 5.28 11.35
CA ASN A 260 -2.69 4.41 10.44
C ASN A 260 -1.80 3.63 9.46
N ILE A 261 -0.48 3.74 9.59
CA ILE A 261 0.49 3.03 8.76
C ILE A 261 1.12 1.91 9.57
N TYR A 262 1.11 0.69 9.04
CA TYR A 262 1.66 -0.49 9.70
C TYR A 262 2.61 -1.25 8.79
N ARG A 263 3.64 -1.82 9.40
CA ARG A 263 4.47 -2.83 8.77
C ARG A 263 4.09 -4.22 9.27
N CYS A 264 3.71 -5.11 8.35
CA CYS A 264 3.37 -6.51 8.65
C CYS A 264 4.30 -7.44 7.86
N ARG A 265 5.40 -7.88 8.50
CA ARG A 265 6.32 -8.84 7.87
C ARG A 265 5.60 -10.16 7.59
N VAL A 266 5.75 -10.69 6.38
CA VAL A 266 5.15 -11.99 6.03
C VAL A 266 5.69 -13.07 6.97
N GLY A 267 4.81 -13.85 7.58
CA GLY A 267 5.17 -14.87 8.58
C GLY A 267 5.31 -14.34 10.02
N SER A 268 5.25 -13.03 10.23
CA SER A 268 5.14 -12.46 11.58
C SER A 268 3.73 -12.66 12.13
N ASN A 269 3.62 -12.94 13.43
CA ASN A 269 2.34 -12.99 14.15
C ASN A 269 1.82 -11.60 14.55
N ARG A 270 2.59 -10.54 14.27
CA ARG A 270 2.25 -9.16 14.63
C ARG A 270 2.63 -8.16 13.55
N CYS A 271 1.79 -7.16 13.36
CA CYS A 271 2.14 -5.92 12.67
C CYS A 271 2.83 -4.96 13.64
N THR A 272 3.46 -3.91 13.13
CA THR A 272 4.05 -2.85 13.94
C THR A 272 3.60 -1.51 13.40
N SER A 273 3.00 -0.68 14.26
CA SER A 273 2.69 0.70 13.92
C SER A 273 3.95 1.45 13.50
N CYS A 274 3.87 2.17 12.39
CA CYS A 274 4.91 3.08 11.97
C CYS A 274 4.87 4.40 12.74
N GLY A 275 3.76 4.73 13.42
CA GLY A 275 3.67 5.92 14.27
C GLY A 275 4.33 5.71 15.63
N VAL A 276 5.23 6.61 15.99
CA VAL A 276 5.78 6.82 17.34
C VAL A 276 5.54 8.26 17.79
N SER A 277 5.77 8.58 19.06
CA SER A 277 5.52 9.92 19.63
C SER A 277 6.09 11.07 18.79
N ASN A 278 7.27 10.85 18.18
CA ASN A 278 8.00 11.86 17.41
C ASN A 278 8.15 11.52 15.92
N GLY A 279 7.18 10.81 15.32
CA GLY A 279 7.13 10.60 13.87
C GLY A 279 7.10 9.13 13.45
N VAL A 280 8.05 8.72 12.61
CA VAL A 280 8.07 7.41 11.95
C VAL A 280 9.04 6.46 12.68
N SER A 281 8.60 5.26 13.01
CA SER A 281 9.37 4.17 13.63
C SER A 281 10.49 3.65 12.73
N ASP A 282 11.65 3.35 13.33
CA ASP A 282 12.81 2.76 12.66
C ASP A 282 12.47 1.41 12.00
N THR A 283 11.59 0.64 12.64
CA THR A 283 11.13 -0.67 12.14
C THR A 283 10.42 -0.58 10.79
N CYS A 284 9.92 0.61 10.42
CA CYS A 284 9.23 0.87 9.16
C CYS A 284 10.15 1.41 8.06
N VAL A 285 11.38 1.82 8.39
CA VAL A 285 12.33 2.40 7.43
C VAL A 285 13.64 1.65 7.34
N SER A 286 13.92 0.72 8.26
CA SER A 286 15.12 -0.12 8.25
C SER A 286 14.82 -1.56 8.67
N ASP A 287 15.54 -2.51 8.07
CA ASP A 287 15.59 -3.90 8.55
C ASP A 287 16.76 -4.15 9.49
N ASN A 288 17.60 -3.14 9.73
CA ASN A 288 18.67 -3.18 10.71
C ASN A 288 18.09 -3.04 12.11
N THR A 289 17.41 -4.05 12.63
CA THR A 289 17.21 -4.18 14.08
C THR A 289 18.53 -4.59 14.73
N ARG A 290 19.50 -3.67 14.79
CA ARG A 290 20.37 -3.62 15.97
C ARG A 290 19.58 -2.90 17.03
N SER A 291 19.06 -3.66 17.99
CA SER A 291 18.59 -3.18 19.27
C SER A 291 19.57 -2.15 19.84
N ARG A 292 19.28 -0.85 19.71
CA ARG A 292 19.72 0.10 20.73
C ARG A 292 18.68 0.05 21.84
N SER A 293 18.79 -1.00 22.66
CA SER A 293 18.41 -0.90 24.05
C SER A 293 19.43 0.06 24.68
N THR A 294 19.14 1.35 24.68
CA THR A 294 19.70 2.21 25.71
C THR A 294 18.84 1.99 26.94
N SER A 295 19.21 0.99 27.75
CA SER A 295 18.84 1.02 29.17
C SER A 295 19.41 2.30 29.76
N PRO A 296 18.63 3.08 30.53
CA PRO A 296 19.22 4.03 31.45
C PRO A 296 19.88 3.23 32.57
N ASN A 297 21.16 3.51 32.83
CA ASN A 297 21.76 3.27 34.15
C ASN A 297 21.12 4.23 35.16
#